data_AF-A0A2N5B6I6-F1
#
_entry.id   AF-A0A2N5B6I6-F1
#
_cell.length_a   1.000
_cell.length_b   1.000
_cell.length_c   1.000
_cell.angle_alpha   90.00
_cell.angle_beta   90.00
_cell.angle_gamma   90.00
#
_symmetry.space_group_name_H-M   'P 1'
#
loop_
_entity.id
_entity.type
_entity.pdbx_description
1 polymer ?
#
loop_
_entity_poly.entity_id
_entity_poly.type
_entity_poly.pdbx_seq_one_letter_code
_entity_poly.pdbx_strand_id
1 'polypeptide(L)'
;MNKHTPGPWSYWSGYNAVDKLEAQVTAEGGDIVIASYNSLIEQGEANACLMAAAPDMFAALVSLTENAQQRVFEDWLQRVSPSGDVDSVQAQWLDSADYLEFTEAWAEQLDAIDKARVKP
;
A
#
# COMPACT_ATOMS: atom_id res chain seq x y z
N MET A 1 21.72 -5.27 15.25
CA MET A 1 20.69 -4.22 15.16
C MET A 1 20.25 -4.16 13.72
N ASN A 2 19.04 -4.63 13.43
CA ASN A 2 18.50 -4.63 12.07
C ASN A 2 18.04 -3.20 11.76
N LYS A 3 18.72 -2.56 10.81
CA LYS A 3 18.33 -1.24 10.34
C LYS A 3 17.06 -1.43 9.51
N HIS A 4 15.90 -1.08 10.08
CA HIS A 4 14.58 -1.30 9.47
C HIS A 4 14.25 -0.31 8.34
N THR A 5 15.07 0.73 8.15
CA THR A 5 14.94 1.74 7.09
C THR A 5 16.04 1.55 6.03
N PRO A 6 15.69 1.12 4.80
CA PRO A 6 16.67 0.99 3.72
C PRO A 6 17.13 2.39 3.23
N GLY A 7 18.42 2.73 3.40
CA GLY A 7 19.06 3.95 2.88
C GLY A 7 19.85 4.78 3.93
N PRO A 8 20.35 5.98 3.58
CA PRO A 8 21.18 6.83 4.44
C PRO A 8 20.36 7.56 5.52
N TRP A 9 19.22 6.99 5.90
CA TRP A 9 18.26 7.61 6.77
C TRP A 9 18.65 7.44 8.25
N SER A 10 18.38 8.48 9.03
CA SER A 10 18.40 8.43 10.48
C SER A 10 16.96 8.34 11.00
N TYR A 11 16.74 7.45 11.97
CA TYR A 11 15.45 7.26 12.63
C TYR A 11 15.55 7.73 14.08
N TRP A 12 14.58 8.54 14.50
CA TRP A 12 14.37 8.86 15.89
C TRP A 12 12.92 8.63 16.26
N SER A 13 12.69 8.06 17.44
CA SER A 13 11.38 8.06 18.08
C SER A 13 11.48 8.59 19.49
N GLY A 14 10.45 9.30 19.91
CA GLY A 14 10.41 9.85 21.25
C GLY A 14 9.08 10.49 21.59
N TYR A 15 9.05 11.07 22.79
CA TYR A 15 7.88 11.75 23.32
C TYR A 15 7.96 13.24 22.99
N ASN A 16 6.97 13.74 22.26
CA ASN A 16 6.73 15.17 22.05
C ASN A 16 5.53 15.58 22.93
N ALA A 17 5.65 16.67 23.68
CA ALA A 17 4.60 17.15 24.58
C ALA A 17 3.30 17.58 23.86
N VAL A 18 3.38 17.87 22.56
CA VAL A 18 2.25 18.24 21.69
C VAL A 18 1.62 17.00 21.06
N ASP A 19 2.45 16.08 20.57
CA ASP A 19 2.02 14.96 19.70
C ASP A 19 2.01 13.58 20.38
N LYS A 20 2.41 13.49 21.66
CA LYS A 20 2.39 12.29 22.53
C LYS A 20 3.26 11.09 22.09
N LEU A 21 3.50 10.87 20.80
CA LEU A 21 4.52 10.01 20.23
C LEU A 21 4.89 10.57 18.85
N GLU A 22 6.17 10.65 18.55
CA GLU A 22 6.65 11.13 17.25
C GLU A 22 7.73 10.19 16.72
N ALA A 23 7.71 9.95 15.42
CA ALA A 23 8.79 9.32 14.67
C ALA A 23 9.28 10.30 13.59
N GLN A 24 10.59 10.43 13.44
CA GLN A 24 11.22 11.29 12.44
C GLN A 24 12.18 10.48 11.57
N VAL A 25 12.19 10.76 10.27
CA VAL A 25 13.14 10.18 9.31
C VAL A 25 13.90 11.31 8.60
N THR A 26 15.21 11.34 8.77
CA THR A 26 16.06 12.41 8.20
C THR A 26 16.93 11.89 7.06
N ALA A 27 16.94 12.58 5.92
CA ALA A 27 17.84 12.34 4.80
C ALA A 27 19.24 12.95 5.05
N GLU A 28 20.28 12.37 4.45
CA GLU A 28 21.67 12.88 4.52
C GLU A 28 21.83 14.31 3.96
N GLY A 29 20.89 14.76 3.13
CA GLY A 29 20.82 16.11 2.56
C GLY A 29 20.09 17.16 3.41
N GLY A 30 19.61 16.80 4.61
CA GLY A 30 18.92 17.74 5.52
C GLY A 30 17.42 17.91 5.25
N ASP A 31 16.89 17.30 4.19
CA ASP A 31 15.43 17.18 4.03
C ASP A 31 14.89 16.22 5.11
N ILE A 32 14.19 16.81 6.08
CA ILE A 32 13.45 16.05 7.09
C ILE A 32 12.11 15.68 6.48
N VAL A 33 11.94 14.41 6.11
CA VAL A 33 10.59 13.89 5.92
C VAL A 33 10.10 13.51 7.31
N ILE A 34 9.37 14.43 7.95
CA ILE A 34 8.63 14.07 9.16
C ILE A 34 7.51 13.14 8.71
N ALA A 35 7.80 11.85 8.63
CA ALA A 35 6.77 10.83 8.68
C ALA A 35 6.28 10.82 10.12
N SER A 36 5.53 11.87 10.50
CA SER A 36 4.91 11.99 11.82
C SER A 36 4.00 10.78 12.00
N TYR A 37 4.54 9.70 12.56
CA TYR A 37 3.71 8.74 13.26
C TYR A 37 3.39 9.39 14.60
N ASN A 38 2.44 10.31 14.54
CA ASN A 38 1.71 10.72 15.72
C ASN A 38 0.59 9.70 15.91
N SER A 39 0.37 9.22 17.13
CA SER A 39 -0.84 8.46 17.49
C SER A 39 -2.18 9.14 17.11
N LEU A 40 -2.13 10.41 16.69
CA LEU A 40 -3.22 11.19 16.11
C LEU A 40 -3.40 11.03 14.59
N ILE A 41 -2.43 10.44 13.87
CA ILE A 41 -2.50 10.18 12.42
C ILE A 41 -2.83 8.70 12.25
N GLU A 42 -3.89 8.41 11.51
CA GLU A 42 -4.29 7.01 11.26
C GLU A 42 -3.18 6.28 10.47
N GLN A 43 -2.94 5.02 10.81
CA GLN A 43 -1.87 4.21 10.20
C GLN A 43 -1.88 4.23 8.66
N GLY A 44 -3.08 4.30 8.06
CA GLY A 44 -3.24 4.42 6.61
C GLY A 44 -2.68 5.71 6.02
N GLU A 45 -2.79 6.84 6.74
CA GLU A 45 -2.28 8.15 6.30
C GLU A 45 -0.74 8.22 6.41
N ALA A 46 -0.18 7.68 7.49
CA ALA A 46 1.28 7.57 7.64
C ALA A 46 1.92 6.69 6.54
N ASN A 47 1.29 5.57 6.21
CA ASN A 47 1.71 4.69 5.12
C ASN A 47 1.64 5.41 3.75
N ALA A 48 0.58 6.18 3.50
CA ALA A 48 0.43 6.95 2.28
C ALA A 48 1.52 8.03 2.12
N CYS A 49 1.87 8.76 3.19
CA CYS A 49 2.98 9.73 3.16
C CYS A 49 4.34 9.07 2.88
N LEU A 50 4.59 7.89 3.45
CA LEU A 50 5.79 7.10 3.18
C LEU A 50 5.86 6.62 1.72
N MET A 51 4.73 6.18 1.16
CA MET A 51 4.63 5.81 -0.25
C MET A 51 4.81 7.01 -1.18
N ALA A 52 4.25 8.18 -0.84
CA ALA A 52 4.44 9.41 -1.59
C ALA A 52 5.90 9.90 -1.57
N ALA A 53 6.61 9.67 -0.47
CA ALA A 53 8.03 9.98 -0.33
C ALA A 53 8.95 8.99 -1.07
N ALA A 54 8.43 7.83 -1.52
CA ALA A 54 9.18 6.80 -2.24
C ALA A 54 8.42 6.29 -3.48
N PRO A 55 8.43 7.06 -4.60
CA PRO A 55 7.71 6.72 -5.83
C PRO A 55 8.04 5.34 -6.39
N ASP A 56 9.30 4.91 -6.30
CA ASP A 56 9.73 3.58 -6.76
C ASP A 56 9.12 2.46 -5.90
N MET A 57 8.96 2.67 -4.59
CA MET A 57 8.31 1.70 -3.70
C MET A 57 6.81 1.64 -3.96
N PHE A 58 6.17 2.77 -4.23
CA PHE A 58 4.76 2.81 -4.64
C PHE A 58 4.55 2.07 -5.97
N ALA A 59 5.39 2.33 -6.97
CA ALA A 59 5.34 1.63 -8.25
C ALA A 59 5.54 0.11 -8.07
N ALA A 60 6.50 -0.31 -7.24
CA ALA A 60 6.72 -1.73 -6.95
C ALA A 60 5.49 -2.37 -6.28
N LEU A 61 4.87 -1.68 -5.31
CA LEU A 61 3.67 -2.18 -4.64
C LEU A 61 2.50 -2.34 -5.61
N VAL A 62 2.26 -1.33 -6.47
CA VAL A 62 1.22 -1.40 -7.52
C VAL A 62 1.47 -2.60 -8.42
N SER A 63 2.70 -2.76 -8.93
CA SER A 63 3.04 -3.90 -9.79
C SER A 63 2.88 -5.25 -9.07
N LEU A 64 3.18 -5.36 -7.78
CA LEU A 64 2.99 -6.59 -7.02
C LEU A 64 1.50 -6.95 -6.91
N THR A 65 0.66 -5.97 -6.57
CA THR A 65 -0.78 -6.18 -6.42
C THR A 65 -1.43 -6.52 -7.77
N GLU A 66 -1.08 -5.84 -8.86
CA GLU A 66 -1.57 -6.12 -10.20
C GLU A 66 -1.18 -7.53 -10.68
N ASN A 67 0.08 -7.92 -10.48
CA ASN A 67 0.55 -9.26 -10.81
C ASN A 67 -0.15 -10.35 -9.99
N ALA A 68 -0.44 -10.08 -8.70
CA ALA A 68 -1.17 -11.01 -7.85
C ALA A 68 -2.62 -11.16 -8.34
N GLN A 69 -3.32 -10.06 -8.61
CA GLN A 69 -4.67 -10.09 -9.14
C GLN A 69 -4.75 -10.84 -10.47
N GLN A 70 -3.80 -10.56 -11.38
CA GLN A 70 -3.74 -11.21 -12.68
C GLN A 70 -3.62 -12.74 -12.56
N ARG A 71 -2.76 -13.24 -11.67
CA ARG A 71 -2.62 -14.69 -11.44
C ARG A 71 -3.92 -15.32 -10.96
N VAL A 72 -4.57 -14.71 -9.96
CA VAL A 72 -5.85 -15.23 -9.45
C VAL A 72 -6.91 -15.20 -10.54
N PHE A 73 -6.96 -14.14 -11.34
CA PHE A 73 -7.88 -14.03 -12.46
C PHE A 73 -7.63 -15.09 -13.55
N GLU A 74 -6.37 -15.35 -13.90
CA GLU A 74 -5.99 -16.38 -14.87
C GLU A 74 -6.35 -17.79 -14.39
N ASP A 75 -6.09 -18.10 -13.12
CA ASP A 75 -6.46 -19.38 -12.51
C ASP A 75 -7.99 -19.54 -12.48
N TRP A 76 -8.72 -18.47 -12.14
CA TRP A 76 -10.18 -18.44 -12.18
C TRP A 76 -10.72 -18.63 -13.60
N LEU A 77 -10.16 -17.96 -14.61
CA LEU A 77 -10.54 -18.11 -16.01
C LEU A 77 -10.40 -19.55 -16.49
N GLN A 78 -9.28 -20.20 -16.17
CA GLN A 78 -9.06 -21.60 -16.55
C GLN A 78 -10.04 -22.55 -15.86
N ARG A 79 -10.31 -22.32 -14.57
CA ARG A 79 -11.16 -23.20 -13.76
C ARG A 79 -12.65 -23.03 -14.04
N VAL A 80 -13.11 -21.79 -14.15
CA VAL A 80 -14.54 -21.44 -14.28
C VAL A 80 -14.96 -21.39 -15.74
N SER A 81 -14.06 -21.00 -16.65
CA SER A 81 -14.35 -20.83 -18.07
C SER A 81 -15.63 -20.02 -18.31
N PRO A 82 -15.70 -18.77 -17.80
CA PRO A 82 -16.89 -17.94 -17.89
C PRO A 82 -17.25 -17.63 -19.35
N SER A 83 -18.52 -17.37 -19.60
CA SER A 83 -19.03 -17.06 -20.93
C SER A 83 -19.65 -15.67 -20.99
N GLY A 84 -19.67 -15.07 -22.18
CA GLY A 84 -20.24 -13.75 -22.42
C GLY A 84 -19.28 -12.84 -23.16
N ASP A 85 -19.65 -11.57 -23.27
CA ASP A 85 -18.73 -10.51 -23.67
C ASP A 85 -17.80 -10.12 -22.50
N VAL A 86 -16.87 -9.19 -22.79
CA VAL A 86 -15.86 -8.75 -21.83
C VAL A 86 -16.51 -8.18 -20.56
N ASP A 87 -17.56 -7.36 -20.70
CA ASP A 87 -18.25 -6.74 -19.56
C ASP A 87 -18.96 -7.80 -18.70
N SER A 88 -19.57 -8.81 -19.34
CA SER A 88 -20.20 -9.93 -18.63
C SER A 88 -19.17 -10.77 -17.87
N VAL A 89 -18.00 -11.04 -18.48
CA VAL A 89 -16.92 -11.78 -17.81
C VAL A 89 -16.34 -10.97 -16.66
N GLN A 90 -16.19 -9.66 -16.83
CA GLN A 90 -15.73 -8.76 -15.77
C GLN A 90 -16.71 -8.72 -14.59
N ALA A 91 -18.02 -8.65 -14.86
CA ALA A 91 -19.03 -8.69 -13.81
C ALA A 91 -19.00 -10.02 -13.04
N GLN A 92 -18.85 -11.15 -13.75
CA GLN A 92 -18.71 -12.47 -13.13
C GLN A 92 -17.44 -12.59 -12.28
N TRP A 93 -16.33 -11.99 -12.72
CA TRP A 93 -15.10 -11.93 -11.95
C TRP A 93 -15.29 -11.15 -10.64
N LEU A 94 -15.89 -9.95 -10.71
CA LEU A 94 -16.11 -9.09 -9.54
C LEU A 94 -17.08 -9.71 -8.52
N ASP A 95 -17.99 -10.58 -8.95
CA ASP A 95 -18.93 -11.32 -8.08
C ASP A 95 -18.35 -12.66 -7.58
N SER A 96 -17.15 -13.03 -8.02
CA SER A 96 -16.55 -14.33 -7.68
C SER A 96 -15.99 -14.36 -6.25
N ALA A 97 -16.03 -15.55 -5.65
CA ALA A 97 -15.37 -15.80 -4.37
C ALA A 97 -13.85 -15.56 -4.45
N ASP A 98 -13.21 -15.90 -5.59
CA ASP A 98 -11.78 -15.67 -5.82
C ASP A 98 -11.40 -14.18 -5.77
N TYR A 99 -12.24 -13.32 -6.35
CA TYR A 99 -12.04 -11.87 -6.24
C TYR A 99 -12.22 -11.37 -4.82
N LEU A 100 -13.25 -11.85 -4.11
CA LEU A 100 -13.45 -11.51 -2.70
C LEU A 100 -12.24 -11.92 -1.85
N GLU A 101 -11.82 -13.19 -1.93
CA GLU A 101 -10.64 -13.71 -1.23
C GLU A 101 -9.37 -12.92 -1.56
N PHE A 102 -9.17 -12.55 -2.83
CA PHE A 102 -8.08 -11.66 -3.23
C PHE A 102 -8.18 -10.30 -2.54
N THR A 103 -9.34 -9.64 -2.58
CA THR A 103 -9.52 -8.32 -1.96
C THR A 103 -9.34 -8.34 -0.44
N GLU A 104 -9.77 -9.41 0.23
CA GLU A 104 -9.56 -9.58 1.68
C GLU A 104 -8.09 -9.83 2.01
N ALA A 105 -7.40 -10.68 1.24
CA ALA A 105 -5.99 -10.98 1.46
C ALA A 105 -5.06 -9.79 1.18
N TRP A 106 -5.46 -8.89 0.28
CA TRP A 106 -4.68 -7.70 -0.13
C TRP A 106 -5.28 -6.38 0.36
N ALA A 107 -6.22 -6.42 1.31
CA ALA A 107 -7.00 -5.26 1.73
C ALA A 107 -6.13 -4.06 2.16
N GLU A 108 -5.07 -4.31 2.95
CA GLU A 108 -4.17 -3.27 3.43
C GLU A 108 -3.39 -2.61 2.29
N GLN A 109 -2.90 -3.40 1.32
CA GLN A 109 -2.14 -2.91 0.18
C GLN A 109 -3.04 -2.14 -0.79
N LEU A 110 -4.26 -2.63 -1.03
CA LEU A 110 -5.26 -1.95 -1.85
C LEU A 110 -5.65 -0.59 -1.24
N ASP A 111 -5.94 -0.56 0.07
CA ASP A 111 -6.24 0.69 0.80
C ASP A 111 -5.07 1.68 0.75
N ALA A 112 -3.83 1.19 0.94
CA ALA A 112 -2.64 2.03 0.86
C ALA A 112 -2.43 2.59 -0.57
N ILE A 113 -2.67 1.78 -1.60
CA ILE A 113 -2.58 2.23 -3.00
C ILE A 113 -3.63 3.30 -3.29
N ASP A 114 -4.89 3.08 -2.88
CA ASP A 114 -5.97 4.02 -3.12
C ASP A 114 -5.71 5.35 -2.42
N LYS A 115 -5.28 5.33 -1.16
CA LYS A 115 -4.91 6.54 -0.41
C LYS A 115 -3.73 7.28 -1.04
N ALA A 116 -2.73 6.56 -1.57
CA ALA A 116 -1.59 7.19 -2.23
C ALA A 116 -1.93 7.77 -3.63
N ARG A 117 -2.94 7.22 -4.32
CA ARG A 117 -3.46 7.76 -5.60
C ARG A 117 -4.30 9.01 -5.38
N VAL A 118 -5.05 9.06 -4.28
CA VAL A 118 -5.78 10.24 -3.83
C VAL A 118 -4.78 11.16 -3.11
N LYS A 119 -3.86 11.78 -3.85
CA LYS A 119 -3.08 12.90 -3.30
C LYS A 119 -4.06 13.97 -2.77
N PRO A 120 -3.79 14.62 -1.63
CA PRO A 120 -4.38 15.92 -1.33
C PRO A 120 -3.96 16.98 -2.37
#